data_AF-A0A6C1QYH6-F1
#
_entry.id   AF-A0A6C1QYH6-F1
#
_cell.length_a   1.000
_cell.length_b   1.000
_cell.length_c   1.000
_cell.angle_alpha   90.00
_cell.angle_beta   90.00
_cell.angle_gamma   90.00
#
_symmetry.space_group_name_H-M   'P 1'
#
loop_
_entity.id
_entity.type
_entity.pdbx_description
1 polymer ?
#
loop_
_entity_poly.entity_id
_entity_poly.type
_entity_poly.pdbx_seq_one_letter_code
_entity_poly.pdbx_strand_id
1 'polypeptide(L)'
;MQNQTPNETPAPPETDPLDAASGLTEQEQQEIRAHIEAVAGENRIPVGSDAFRLAGASRGFALPLAVLCVTLVLVAGSVVTMHRLFTRDERLIRQTAGEFVSVEGRLIRALREESRDQLNAKQREISTIRSRLAQLEAEQAALEADFDQRIAAREAEIREELEREIVAERSRLIAQGLGSAEIDRLMEQFETERRAFYEQQLQEYRAQLEAERSAIQVNIDTLRVQFRSQIEALEQEREALREEFLLRERELRAELQERTRRAALEDPAASAAAAVAARELADLSARAEQERVLEQQVVGQLDRVRETVAEGRWAEARSAIQSARVLLNDPVYTRLRAISARRETDLFLLQQLELVIDQQEEIAAADALSPLPILGDASAVLGEAGTAAELFDQVEFYRQSVAAAQQRLQELAAEANATQLELQEQIADLARFQQQVATAQQRYRAFVATVRSARAGGAPDQASLVARQELDDLLRSDIFLSLFEELSDEVSSLFAAVQTAGSDAALAEAADVVT
;
A
#
# COMPACT_ATOMS: atom_id res chain seq x y z
N MET A 1 33.10 53.39 98.85
CA MET A 1 33.51 54.31 97.77
C MET A 1 32.63 53.96 96.57
N GLN A 2 31.62 54.78 96.26
CA GLN A 2 31.65 55.76 95.15
C GLN A 2 31.85 55.07 93.78
N ASN A 3 31.11 55.29 92.72
CA ASN A 3 29.96 56.15 92.40
C ASN A 3 29.57 55.80 90.93
N GLN A 4 28.36 56.18 90.50
CA GLN A 4 28.00 56.58 89.12
C GLN A 4 27.79 55.52 88.00
N THR A 5 26.50 55.29 87.69
CA THR A 5 25.93 55.39 86.32
C THR A 5 26.08 56.83 85.76
N PRO A 6 25.70 57.20 84.50
CA PRO A 6 25.41 56.46 83.25
C PRO A 6 26.17 57.06 82.02
N ASN A 7 26.11 56.45 80.83
CA ASN A 7 26.10 57.24 79.59
C ASN A 7 25.42 56.48 78.44
N GLU A 8 24.22 56.92 78.10
CA GLU A 8 23.56 56.67 76.82
C GLU A 8 24.33 57.39 75.71
N THR A 9 24.46 56.77 74.55
CA THR A 9 24.88 57.43 73.30
C THR A 9 24.12 56.74 72.15
N PRO A 10 23.61 57.52 71.17
CA PRO A 10 22.28 57.35 70.62
C PRO A 10 22.22 56.42 69.41
N ALA A 11 21.01 55.95 69.11
CA ALA A 11 20.67 55.27 67.87
C ALA A 11 21.07 56.10 66.64
N PRO A 12 21.60 55.48 65.57
CA PRO A 12 21.81 56.15 64.30
C PRO A 12 20.46 56.54 63.67
N PRO A 13 20.38 57.67 62.94
CA PRO A 13 19.16 58.07 62.26
C PRO A 13 18.79 57.04 61.18
N GLU A 14 17.53 56.61 61.19
CA GLU A 14 16.94 55.85 60.09
C GLU A 14 16.98 56.72 58.83
N THR A 15 17.87 56.37 57.90
CA THR A 15 17.86 56.89 56.54
C THR A 15 16.77 56.16 55.77
N ASP A 16 15.70 56.88 55.43
CA ASP A 16 14.62 56.42 54.56
C ASP A 16 15.22 55.91 53.22
N PRO A 17 14.84 54.73 52.71
CA PRO A 17 15.50 54.08 51.57
C PRO A 17 15.21 54.75 50.21
N LEU A 18 14.65 55.96 50.19
CA LEU A 18 14.32 56.70 48.97
C LEU A 18 15.26 57.87 48.67
N ASP A 19 16.17 58.24 49.57
CA ASP A 19 16.94 59.49 49.43
C ASP A 19 18.32 59.35 48.76
N ALA A 20 18.78 58.14 48.40
CA ALA A 20 20.18 57.97 47.96
C ALA A 20 20.42 57.20 46.64
N ALA A 21 19.39 56.75 45.90
CA ALA A 21 19.63 55.85 44.76
C ALA A 21 18.83 56.12 43.47
N SER A 22 17.92 57.09 43.43
CA SER A 22 17.21 57.44 42.20
C SER A 22 17.47 58.89 41.87
N GLY A 23 18.21 59.16 40.79
CA GLY A 23 18.51 60.51 40.28
C GLY A 23 17.28 61.24 39.73
N LEU A 24 16.19 61.23 40.50
CA LEU A 24 14.91 61.87 40.25
C LEU A 24 14.94 63.25 40.90
N THR A 25 14.45 64.24 40.17
CA THR A 25 14.34 65.61 40.67
C THR A 25 13.24 65.70 41.73
N GLU A 26 13.32 66.66 42.67
CA GLU A 26 12.28 66.85 43.71
C GLU A 26 10.87 67.02 43.12
N GLN A 27 10.79 67.57 41.90
CA GLN A 27 9.56 67.73 41.15
C GLN A 27 8.96 66.39 40.71
N GLU A 28 9.78 65.47 40.19
CA GLU A 28 9.35 64.12 39.81
C GLU A 28 8.94 63.28 41.03
N GLN A 29 9.59 63.47 42.18
CA GLN A 29 9.18 62.80 43.41
C GLN A 29 7.81 63.27 43.91
N GLN A 30 7.52 64.57 43.82
CA GLN A 30 6.19 65.10 44.16
C GLN A 30 5.12 64.63 43.18
N GLU A 31 5.45 64.54 41.89
CA GLU A 31 4.53 64.05 40.87
C GLU A 31 4.22 62.55 41.05
N ILE A 32 5.23 61.74 41.37
CA ILE A 32 5.05 60.31 41.69
C ILE A 32 4.22 60.14 42.96
N ARG A 33 4.44 60.93 44.01
CA ARG A 33 3.61 60.87 45.23
C ARG A 33 2.17 61.25 44.92
N ALA A 34 1.94 62.31 44.15
CA ALA A 34 0.60 62.72 43.72
C ALA A 34 -0.07 61.62 42.86
N HIS A 35 0.69 60.93 42.00
CA HIS A 35 0.17 59.81 41.20
C HIS A 35 -0.16 58.59 42.05
N ILE A 36 0.67 58.25 43.05
CA ILE A 36 0.40 57.15 43.99
C ILE A 36 -0.84 57.46 44.82
N GLU A 37 -1.00 58.70 45.28
CA GLU A 37 -2.14 59.11 46.11
C GLU A 37 -3.44 59.20 45.27
N ALA A 38 -3.34 59.59 44.00
CA ALA A 38 -4.45 59.51 43.03
C ALA A 38 -4.86 58.05 42.75
N VAL A 39 -3.90 57.16 42.48
CA VAL A 39 -4.17 55.72 42.22
C VAL A 39 -4.68 55.00 43.47
N ALA A 40 -4.24 55.41 44.67
CA ALA A 40 -4.75 54.92 45.94
C ALA A 40 -6.15 55.48 46.28
N GLY A 41 -6.48 56.68 45.81
CA GLY A 41 -7.82 57.28 45.93
C GLY A 41 -8.85 56.66 44.98
N GLU A 42 -8.46 56.34 43.75
CA GLU A 42 -9.36 55.82 42.70
C GLU A 42 -9.73 54.33 42.90
N ASN A 43 -8.92 53.57 43.63
CA ASN A 43 -9.18 52.15 43.95
C ASN A 43 -9.73 51.91 45.36
N ARG A 44 -10.30 52.94 46.00
CA ARG A 44 -10.86 52.79 47.36
C ARG A 44 -12.21 52.06 47.30
N ILE A 45 -12.13 50.73 47.26
CA ILE A 45 -13.28 49.83 47.46
C ILE A 45 -13.87 50.17 48.85
N PRO A 46 -15.15 50.56 48.96
CA PRO A 46 -15.77 50.83 50.24
C PRO A 46 -15.86 49.52 51.03
N VAL A 47 -15.01 49.39 52.04
CA VAL A 47 -15.04 48.26 52.99
C VAL A 47 -16.27 48.45 53.88
N GLY A 48 -17.42 47.98 53.40
CA GLY A 48 -18.62 47.80 54.21
C GLY A 48 -18.37 46.71 55.26
N SER A 49 -18.81 46.96 56.49
CA SER A 49 -18.67 46.08 57.65
C SER A 49 -19.41 44.74 57.55
N ASP A 50 -19.93 44.38 56.37
CA ASP A 50 -20.53 43.07 56.07
C ASP A 50 -19.59 42.13 55.28
N ALA A 51 -18.40 42.58 54.86
CA ALA A 51 -17.41 41.73 54.17
C ALA A 51 -16.50 40.90 55.12
N PHE A 52 -16.64 41.07 56.44
CA PHE A 52 -15.89 40.30 57.45
C PHE A 52 -16.73 39.23 58.15
N ARG A 53 -17.61 38.56 57.41
CA ARG A 53 -18.01 37.18 57.72
C ARG A 53 -17.23 36.22 56.84
N LEU A 54 -15.93 36.09 57.15
CA LEU A 54 -15.20 34.86 56.85
C LEU A 54 -15.89 33.73 57.62
N ALA A 55 -16.79 33.01 56.96
CA ALA A 55 -16.97 31.61 57.29
C ALA A 55 -15.57 30.99 57.19
N GLY A 56 -15.05 30.51 58.32
CA GLY A 56 -13.69 30.01 58.41
C GLY A 56 -13.46 28.96 57.32
N ALA A 57 -12.63 29.30 56.34
CA ALA A 57 -12.13 28.37 55.35
C ALA A 57 -11.41 27.26 56.12
N SER A 58 -12.03 26.08 56.15
CA SER A 58 -11.46 24.89 56.75
C SER A 58 -10.09 24.64 56.12
N ARG A 59 -9.11 24.50 57.00
CA ARG A 59 -7.72 24.24 56.67
C ARG A 59 -7.62 23.03 55.71
N GLY A 60 -7.18 23.27 54.49
CA GLY A 60 -6.19 22.43 53.80
C GLY A 60 -6.55 20.97 53.45
N PHE A 61 -7.82 20.56 53.38
CA PHE A 61 -8.17 19.17 53.05
C PHE A 61 -8.78 18.96 51.66
N ALA A 62 -9.38 20.00 51.06
CA ALA A 62 -10.06 19.89 49.77
C ALA A 62 -9.12 19.57 48.59
N LEU A 63 -7.91 20.12 48.60
CA LEU A 63 -6.94 19.92 47.52
C LEU A 63 -6.22 18.56 47.59
N PRO A 64 -5.76 18.07 48.77
CA PRO A 64 -5.33 16.69 48.90
C PRO A 64 -6.41 15.72 48.48
N LEU A 65 -7.68 16.04 48.73
CA LEU A 65 -8.80 15.16 48.46
C LEU A 65 -9.32 15.23 47.02
N ALA A 66 -9.32 16.38 46.36
CA ALA A 66 -9.54 16.46 44.92
C ALA A 66 -8.41 15.73 44.17
N VAL A 67 -7.16 15.89 44.62
CA VAL A 67 -6.04 15.10 44.12
C VAL A 67 -6.25 13.62 44.46
N LEU A 68 -6.79 13.27 45.64
CA LEU A 68 -7.10 11.90 46.02
C LEU A 68 -8.22 11.32 45.13
N CYS A 69 -9.31 12.03 44.89
CA CYS A 69 -10.42 11.60 44.02
C CYS A 69 -9.97 11.50 42.57
N VAL A 70 -9.20 12.47 42.06
CA VAL A 70 -8.58 12.34 40.73
C VAL A 70 -7.62 11.17 40.70
N THR A 71 -6.77 10.97 41.71
CA THR A 71 -5.92 9.77 41.78
C THR A 71 -6.73 8.50 42.01
N LEU A 72 -7.91 8.53 42.61
CA LEU A 72 -8.70 7.34 42.92
C LEU A 72 -9.63 6.98 41.77
N VAL A 73 -10.09 7.95 40.97
CA VAL A 73 -10.71 7.76 39.65
C VAL A 73 -9.64 7.39 38.62
N LEU A 74 -8.43 7.93 38.73
CA LEU A 74 -7.31 7.53 37.87
C LEU A 74 -6.70 6.21 38.33
N VAL A 75 -6.84 5.81 39.60
CA VAL A 75 -6.46 4.48 40.15
C VAL A 75 -7.57 3.48 39.97
N ALA A 76 -8.85 3.81 40.08
CA ALA A 76 -9.98 2.91 39.83
C ALA A 76 -10.25 2.80 38.33
N GLY A 77 -10.19 3.91 37.61
CA GLY A 77 -10.11 3.98 36.16
C GLY A 77 -8.86 3.26 35.68
N SER A 78 -7.66 3.51 36.21
CA SER A 78 -6.52 2.67 35.86
C SER A 78 -6.71 1.25 36.34
N VAL A 79 -7.29 0.90 37.48
CA VAL A 79 -7.48 -0.51 37.91
C VAL A 79 -8.53 -1.21 37.06
N VAL A 80 -9.58 -0.56 36.56
CA VAL A 80 -10.57 -1.13 35.64
C VAL A 80 -10.00 -1.20 34.22
N THR A 81 -9.29 -0.15 33.78
CA THR A 81 -8.56 -0.13 32.51
C THR A 81 -7.42 -1.12 32.53
N MET A 82 -6.74 -1.30 33.67
CA MET A 82 -5.65 -2.23 33.99
C MET A 82 -6.18 -3.59 34.40
N HIS A 83 -7.46 -3.79 34.73
CA HIS A 83 -8.03 -5.12 34.91
C HIS A 83 -8.58 -5.62 33.57
N ARG A 84 -9.13 -4.74 32.72
CA ARG A 84 -9.41 -5.00 31.30
C ARG A 84 -8.15 -5.08 30.44
N LEU A 85 -7.10 -4.32 30.78
CA LEU A 85 -5.76 -4.47 30.24
C LEU A 85 -5.10 -5.70 30.88
N PHE A 86 -5.08 -5.96 32.19
CA PHE A 86 -4.46 -7.19 32.77
C PHE A 86 -5.13 -8.50 32.41
N THR A 87 -6.43 -8.55 32.13
CA THR A 87 -7.02 -9.74 31.49
C THR A 87 -6.68 -9.84 29.99
N ARG A 88 -6.25 -8.73 29.37
CA ARG A 88 -5.47 -8.70 28.11
C ARG A 88 -3.95 -8.85 28.33
N ASP A 89 -3.40 -8.58 29.53
CA ASP A 89 -1.97 -8.37 29.82
C ASP A 89 -1.34 -9.46 30.68
N GLU A 90 -2.10 -10.46 31.14
CA GLU A 90 -1.51 -11.79 31.33
C GLU A 90 -0.93 -12.32 30.01
N ARG A 91 -1.33 -11.75 28.86
CA ARG A 91 -0.62 -11.89 27.57
C ARG A 91 0.54 -10.90 27.41
N LEU A 92 0.57 -9.74 28.09
CA LEU A 92 1.59 -8.69 27.97
C LEU A 92 2.74 -8.76 29.00
N ILE A 93 2.58 -9.39 30.16
CA ILE A 93 3.71 -9.74 31.05
C ILE A 93 4.55 -10.88 30.45
N ARG A 94 3.98 -11.69 29.53
CA ARG A 94 4.78 -12.48 28.58
C ARG A 94 5.45 -11.63 27.47
N GLN A 95 5.04 -10.38 27.28
CA GLN A 95 5.51 -9.49 26.20
C GLN A 95 6.45 -8.37 26.63
N THR A 96 6.86 -8.18 27.89
CA THR A 96 8.00 -7.26 28.14
C THR A 96 9.31 -7.81 27.53
N ALA A 97 9.38 -9.14 27.34
CA ALA A 97 10.36 -9.79 26.46
C ALA A 97 9.96 -9.81 24.96
N GLY A 98 8.72 -9.46 24.63
CA GLY A 98 8.15 -9.41 23.27
C GLY A 98 8.06 -8.00 22.66
N GLU A 99 8.21 -6.93 23.44
CA GLU A 99 8.12 -5.53 22.96
C GLU A 99 9.40 -5.11 22.21
N PHE A 100 10.57 -5.61 22.65
CA PHE A 100 11.82 -5.52 21.89
C PHE A 100 11.74 -6.29 20.55
N VAL A 101 11.13 -7.49 20.55
CA VAL A 101 10.95 -8.34 19.35
C VAL A 101 9.97 -7.71 18.34
N SER A 102 9.03 -6.87 18.78
CA SER A 102 8.00 -6.25 17.94
C SER A 102 8.52 -5.06 17.10
N VAL A 103 9.48 -4.27 17.59
CA VAL A 103 10.10 -3.18 16.80
C VAL A 103 11.04 -3.76 15.74
N GLU A 104 11.81 -4.78 16.12
CA GLU A 104 12.81 -5.43 15.28
C GLU A 104 12.15 -6.25 14.16
N GLY A 105 11.07 -6.97 14.47
CA GLY A 105 10.23 -7.66 13.48
C GLY A 105 9.40 -6.72 12.60
N ARG A 106 9.16 -5.47 13.02
CA ARG A 106 8.56 -4.43 12.16
C ARG A 106 9.56 -3.93 11.12
N LEU A 107 10.83 -3.77 11.49
CA LEU A 107 11.87 -3.31 10.58
C LEU A 107 12.14 -4.33 9.45
N ILE A 108 12.24 -5.62 9.76
CA ILE A 108 12.37 -6.67 8.73
C ILE A 108 11.14 -6.69 7.81
N ARG A 109 9.93 -6.52 8.35
CA ARG A 109 8.70 -6.46 7.54
C ARG A 109 8.66 -5.24 6.63
N ALA A 110 9.05 -4.08 7.13
CA ALA A 110 9.14 -2.86 6.31
C ALA A 110 10.15 -3.02 5.17
N LEU A 111 11.33 -3.59 5.46
CA LEU A 111 12.34 -3.88 4.44
C LEU A 111 11.83 -4.88 3.38
N ARG A 112 11.06 -5.89 3.79
CA ARG A 112 10.44 -6.84 2.86
C ARG A 112 9.38 -6.18 1.98
N GLU A 113 8.57 -5.30 2.55
CA GLU A 113 7.54 -4.57 1.80
C GLU A 113 8.19 -3.62 0.79
N GLU A 114 9.20 -2.85 1.22
CA GLU A 114 9.99 -1.99 0.33
C GLU A 114 10.64 -2.79 -0.80
N SER A 115 11.25 -3.94 -0.48
CA SER A 115 11.82 -4.84 -1.48
C SER A 115 10.78 -5.31 -2.48
N ARG A 116 9.60 -5.71 -2.00
CA ARG A 116 8.50 -6.16 -2.84
C ARG A 116 8.02 -5.05 -3.77
N ASP A 117 7.88 -3.83 -3.27
CA ASP A 117 7.45 -2.68 -4.05
C ASP A 117 8.45 -2.32 -5.15
N GLN A 118 9.75 -2.29 -4.83
CA GLN A 118 10.78 -1.98 -5.83
C GLN A 118 10.92 -3.10 -6.88
N LEU A 119 10.88 -4.37 -6.47
CA LEU A 119 10.89 -5.51 -7.39
C LEU A 119 9.64 -5.50 -8.29
N ASN A 120 8.47 -5.17 -7.74
CA ASN A 120 7.23 -5.03 -8.50
C ASN A 120 7.31 -3.86 -9.49
N ALA A 121 7.89 -2.72 -9.10
CA ALA A 121 8.09 -1.58 -10.00
C ALA A 121 8.97 -1.97 -11.20
N LYS A 122 10.11 -2.63 -10.95
CA LYS A 122 10.96 -3.17 -12.03
C LYS A 122 10.24 -4.19 -12.90
N GLN A 123 9.41 -5.04 -12.30
CA GLN A 123 8.60 -5.99 -13.08
C GLN A 123 7.58 -5.30 -13.99
N ARG A 124 6.97 -4.19 -13.56
CA ARG A 124 6.06 -3.37 -14.39
C ARG A 124 6.79 -2.70 -15.54
N GLU A 125 8.02 -2.21 -15.31
CA GLU A 125 8.88 -1.67 -16.38
C GLU A 125 9.17 -2.74 -17.45
N ILE A 126 9.61 -3.93 -17.01
CA ILE A 126 9.86 -5.07 -17.92
C ILE A 126 8.60 -5.44 -18.71
N SER A 127 7.43 -5.55 -18.06
CA SER A 127 6.19 -5.87 -18.76
C SER A 127 5.78 -4.79 -19.77
N THR A 128 6.04 -3.52 -19.46
CA THR A 128 5.76 -2.41 -20.39
C THR A 128 6.62 -2.51 -21.64
N ILE A 129 7.92 -2.82 -21.50
CA ILE A 129 8.82 -2.99 -22.65
C ILE A 129 8.46 -4.24 -23.45
N ARG A 130 8.11 -5.35 -22.79
CA ARG A 130 7.62 -6.57 -23.47
C ARG A 130 6.34 -6.32 -24.26
N SER A 131 5.41 -5.52 -23.72
CA SER A 131 4.19 -5.12 -24.44
C SER A 131 4.52 -4.28 -25.68
N ARG A 132 5.47 -3.35 -25.58
CA ARG A 132 5.93 -2.56 -26.74
C ARG A 132 6.61 -3.43 -27.79
N LEU A 133 7.38 -4.43 -27.37
CA LEU A 133 8.00 -5.40 -28.28
C LEU A 133 6.93 -6.23 -29.02
N ALA A 134 5.90 -6.71 -28.32
CA ALA A 134 4.79 -7.44 -28.94
C ALA A 134 3.98 -6.56 -29.91
N GLN A 135 3.76 -5.29 -29.54
CA GLN A 135 3.13 -4.32 -30.44
C GLN A 135 3.95 -4.10 -31.70
N LEU A 136 5.27 -3.94 -31.57
CA LEU A 136 6.19 -3.79 -32.71
C LEU A 136 6.15 -5.01 -33.65
N GLU A 137 6.04 -6.22 -33.09
CA GLU A 137 5.89 -7.46 -33.88
C GLU A 137 4.53 -7.52 -34.61
N ALA A 138 3.46 -7.04 -33.99
CA ALA A 138 2.15 -6.92 -34.65
C ALA A 138 2.16 -5.85 -35.75
N GLU A 139 2.80 -4.71 -35.52
CA GLU A 139 3.00 -3.65 -36.51
C GLU A 139 3.81 -4.15 -37.71
N GLN A 140 4.84 -4.97 -37.49
CA GLN A 140 5.60 -5.61 -38.55
C GLN A 140 4.70 -6.50 -39.43
N ALA A 141 3.90 -7.38 -38.83
CA ALA A 141 3.00 -8.26 -39.57
C ALA A 141 1.92 -7.48 -40.34
N ALA A 142 1.38 -6.41 -39.74
CA ALA A 142 0.42 -5.53 -40.41
C ALA A 142 1.03 -4.79 -41.60
N LEU A 143 2.29 -4.34 -41.47
CA LEU A 143 3.02 -3.67 -42.55
C LEU A 143 3.30 -4.63 -43.73
N GLU A 144 3.66 -5.89 -43.45
CA GLU A 144 3.84 -6.89 -44.51
C GLU A 144 2.55 -7.12 -45.30
N ALA A 145 1.42 -7.25 -44.61
CA ALA A 145 0.11 -7.36 -45.25
C ALA A 145 -0.27 -6.11 -46.07
N ASP A 146 0.06 -4.91 -45.60
CA ASP A 146 -0.17 -3.65 -46.34
C ASP A 146 0.63 -3.61 -47.65
N PHE A 147 1.89 -4.03 -47.64
CA PHE A 147 2.71 -4.09 -48.86
C PHE A 147 2.14 -5.05 -49.89
N ASP A 148 1.75 -6.27 -49.47
CA ASP A 148 1.13 -7.25 -50.37
C ASP A 148 -0.18 -6.72 -50.96
N GLN A 149 -0.98 -6.03 -50.15
CA GLN A 149 -2.21 -5.40 -50.61
C GLN A 149 -1.95 -4.28 -51.62
N ARG A 150 -0.95 -3.42 -51.39
CA ARG A 150 -0.56 -2.35 -52.31
C ARG A 150 -0.08 -2.89 -53.66
N ILE A 151 0.70 -3.97 -53.66
CA ILE A 151 1.13 -4.66 -54.88
C ILE A 151 -0.09 -5.23 -55.63
N ALA A 152 -0.96 -5.97 -54.94
CA ALA A 152 -2.16 -6.55 -55.54
C ALA A 152 -3.11 -5.49 -56.12
N ALA A 153 -3.28 -4.36 -55.42
CA ALA A 153 -4.08 -3.24 -55.88
C ALA A 153 -3.49 -2.61 -57.16
N ARG A 154 -2.17 -2.40 -57.20
CA ARG A 154 -1.49 -1.84 -58.38
C ARG A 154 -1.54 -2.79 -59.57
N GLU A 155 -1.43 -4.10 -59.33
CA GLU A 155 -1.60 -5.12 -60.39
C GLU A 155 -3.00 -5.13 -60.98
N ALA A 156 -4.03 -4.99 -60.14
CA ALA A 156 -5.42 -4.90 -60.59
C ALA A 156 -5.67 -3.63 -61.41
N GLU A 157 -5.16 -2.48 -60.95
CA GLU A 157 -5.24 -1.20 -61.66
C GLU A 157 -4.60 -1.27 -63.04
N ILE A 158 -3.37 -1.78 -63.13
CA ILE A 158 -2.64 -1.94 -64.39
C ILE A 158 -3.39 -2.89 -65.35
N ARG A 159 -4.00 -3.96 -64.84
CA ARG A 159 -4.79 -4.89 -65.64
C ARG A 159 -6.03 -4.21 -66.24
N GLU A 160 -6.74 -3.42 -65.44
CA GLU A 160 -7.91 -2.67 -65.88
C GLU A 160 -7.55 -1.58 -66.90
N GLU A 161 -6.41 -0.90 -66.73
CA GLU A 161 -5.89 0.06 -67.70
C GLU A 161 -5.55 -0.62 -69.04
N LEU A 162 -4.85 -1.76 -69.00
CA LEU A 162 -4.51 -2.53 -70.19
C LEU A 162 -5.76 -2.97 -70.96
N GLU A 163 -6.78 -3.50 -70.26
CA GLU A 163 -8.05 -3.89 -70.89
C GLU A 163 -8.77 -2.71 -71.55
N ARG A 164 -8.77 -1.54 -70.89
CA ARG A 164 -9.33 -0.30 -71.45
C ARG A 164 -8.58 0.16 -72.70
N GLU A 165 -7.25 0.13 -72.69
CA GLU A 165 -6.42 0.49 -73.84
C GLU A 165 -6.62 -0.48 -75.02
N ILE A 166 -6.72 -1.79 -74.76
CA ILE A 166 -6.99 -2.82 -75.79
C ILE A 166 -8.33 -2.58 -76.48
N VAL A 167 -9.40 -2.33 -75.72
CA VAL A 167 -10.74 -2.07 -76.28
C VAL A 167 -10.75 -0.77 -77.10
N ALA A 168 -10.10 0.27 -76.59
CA ALA A 168 -9.99 1.56 -77.29
C ALA A 168 -9.24 1.41 -78.62
N GLU A 169 -8.08 0.75 -78.63
CA GLU A 169 -7.30 0.57 -79.86
C GLU A 169 -8.03 -0.32 -80.87
N ARG A 170 -8.69 -1.38 -80.43
CA ARG A 170 -9.52 -2.21 -81.31
C ARG A 170 -10.63 -1.40 -81.99
N SER A 171 -11.32 -0.54 -81.23
CA SER A 171 -12.38 0.32 -81.77
C SER A 171 -11.84 1.31 -82.81
N ARG A 172 -10.64 1.83 -82.58
CA ARG A 172 -9.94 2.77 -83.48
C ARG A 172 -9.53 2.09 -84.79
N LEU A 173 -8.99 0.87 -84.75
CA LEU A 173 -8.60 0.11 -85.95
C LEU A 173 -9.83 -0.27 -86.80
N ILE A 174 -10.95 -0.61 -86.16
CA ILE A 174 -12.23 -0.84 -86.86
C ILE A 174 -12.72 0.43 -87.56
N ALA A 175 -12.66 1.58 -86.88
CA ALA A 175 -13.08 2.87 -87.46
C ALA A 175 -12.22 3.31 -88.67
N GLN A 176 -10.98 2.84 -88.75
CA GLN A 176 -10.09 3.08 -89.90
C GLN A 176 -10.39 2.17 -91.11
N GLY A 177 -11.29 1.18 -90.97
CA GLY A 177 -11.72 0.32 -92.07
C GLY A 177 -10.71 -0.76 -92.47
N LEU A 178 -9.80 -1.13 -91.56
CA LEU A 178 -8.82 -2.21 -91.81
C LEU A 178 -9.50 -3.58 -91.91
N GLY A 179 -8.92 -4.48 -92.71
CA GLY A 179 -9.39 -5.86 -92.83
C GLY A 179 -9.13 -6.67 -91.56
N SER A 180 -9.95 -7.69 -91.26
CA SER A 180 -9.89 -8.43 -89.99
C SER A 180 -8.51 -9.02 -89.69
N ALA A 181 -7.85 -9.63 -90.68
CA ALA A 181 -6.53 -10.22 -90.51
C ALA A 181 -5.43 -9.20 -90.19
N GLU A 182 -5.58 -7.96 -90.65
CA GLU A 182 -4.63 -6.88 -90.38
C GLU A 182 -4.87 -6.27 -88.99
N ILE A 183 -6.14 -6.16 -88.57
CA ILE A 183 -6.51 -5.78 -87.20
C ILE A 183 -5.91 -6.76 -86.19
N ASP A 184 -6.07 -8.07 -86.39
CA ASP A 184 -5.59 -9.08 -85.45
C ASP A 184 -4.06 -9.00 -85.27
N ARG A 185 -3.32 -8.81 -86.37
CA ARG A 185 -1.86 -8.65 -86.33
C ARG A 185 -1.42 -7.40 -85.58
N LEU A 186 -2.07 -6.25 -85.83
CA LEU A 186 -1.75 -5.00 -85.15
C LEU A 186 -2.12 -5.06 -83.65
N MET A 187 -3.23 -5.72 -83.31
CA MET A 187 -3.64 -5.93 -81.92
C MET A 187 -2.65 -6.82 -81.17
N GLU A 188 -2.15 -7.90 -81.77
CA GLU A 188 -1.15 -8.77 -81.13
C GLU A 188 0.16 -8.01 -80.83
N GLN A 189 0.61 -7.19 -81.78
CA GLN A 189 1.80 -6.34 -81.58
C GLN A 189 1.54 -5.29 -80.48
N PHE A 190 0.39 -4.61 -80.51
CA PHE A 190 0.02 -3.61 -79.51
C PHE A 190 -0.08 -4.22 -78.11
N GLU A 191 -0.74 -5.36 -77.96
CA GLU A 191 -0.84 -6.08 -76.69
C GLU A 191 0.54 -6.47 -76.15
N THR A 192 1.43 -6.96 -77.02
CA THR A 192 2.79 -7.35 -76.61
C THR A 192 3.60 -6.15 -76.13
N GLU A 193 3.59 -5.04 -76.87
CA GLU A 193 4.29 -3.81 -76.51
C GLU A 193 3.74 -3.21 -75.21
N ARG A 194 2.41 -3.18 -75.05
CA ARG A 194 1.76 -2.64 -73.84
C ARG A 194 1.94 -3.52 -72.61
N ARG A 195 1.86 -4.84 -72.75
CA ARG A 195 2.17 -5.77 -71.65
C ARG A 195 3.60 -5.58 -71.16
N ALA A 196 4.57 -5.48 -72.07
CA ALA A 196 5.96 -5.25 -71.70
C ALA A 196 6.17 -3.91 -70.97
N PHE A 197 5.51 -2.85 -71.43
CA PHE A 197 5.56 -1.53 -70.78
C PHE A 197 5.00 -1.56 -69.35
N TYR A 198 3.81 -2.15 -69.16
CA TYR A 198 3.17 -2.25 -67.85
C TYR A 198 3.90 -3.21 -66.91
N GLU A 199 4.45 -4.31 -67.43
CA GLU A 199 5.26 -5.23 -66.64
C GLU A 199 6.53 -4.55 -66.13
N GLN A 200 7.18 -3.71 -66.94
CA GLN A 200 8.30 -2.89 -66.48
C GLN A 200 7.87 -1.92 -65.36
N GLN A 201 6.73 -1.23 -65.50
CA GLN A 201 6.24 -0.34 -64.44
C GLN A 201 5.95 -1.09 -63.14
N LEU A 202 5.36 -2.28 -63.23
CA LEU A 202 5.09 -3.11 -62.06
C LEU A 202 6.38 -3.57 -61.38
N GLN A 203 7.41 -3.92 -62.15
CA GLN A 203 8.72 -4.28 -61.61
C GLN A 203 9.39 -3.09 -60.90
N GLU A 204 9.33 -1.89 -61.49
CA GLU A 204 9.85 -0.67 -60.86
C GLU A 204 9.11 -0.35 -59.56
N TYR A 205 7.78 -0.48 -59.54
CA TYR A 205 6.97 -0.28 -58.34
C TYR A 205 7.30 -1.29 -57.24
N ARG A 206 7.41 -2.59 -57.58
CA ARG A 206 7.82 -3.63 -56.64
C ARG A 206 9.21 -3.37 -56.07
N ALA A 207 10.16 -2.92 -56.90
CA ALA A 207 11.51 -2.57 -56.45
C ALA A 207 11.50 -1.38 -55.48
N GLN A 208 10.66 -0.37 -55.72
CA GLN A 208 10.50 0.77 -54.80
C GLN A 208 9.90 0.35 -53.46
N LEU A 209 8.84 -0.48 -53.47
CA LEU A 209 8.23 -0.99 -52.25
C LEU A 209 9.18 -1.89 -51.46
N GLU A 210 9.98 -2.73 -52.12
CA GLU A 210 10.97 -3.56 -51.43
C GLU A 210 12.09 -2.71 -50.80
N ALA A 211 12.47 -1.60 -51.44
CA ALA A 211 13.40 -0.63 -50.85
C ALA A 211 12.79 0.05 -49.60
N GLU A 212 11.52 0.44 -49.66
CA GLU A 212 10.78 1.00 -48.51
C GLU A 212 10.66 -0.02 -47.37
N ARG A 213 10.25 -1.25 -47.70
CA ARG A 213 10.12 -2.37 -46.76
C ARG A 213 11.45 -2.66 -46.08
N SER A 214 12.54 -2.81 -46.83
CA SER A 214 13.86 -3.09 -46.26
C SER A 214 14.35 -1.97 -45.33
N ALA A 215 14.10 -0.69 -45.67
CA ALA A 215 14.43 0.44 -44.80
C ALA A 215 13.64 0.41 -43.49
N ILE A 216 12.34 0.12 -43.54
CA ILE A 216 11.51 -0.01 -42.33
C ILE A 216 11.92 -1.25 -41.52
N GLN A 217 12.21 -2.37 -42.17
CA GLN A 217 12.65 -3.60 -41.51
C GLN A 217 13.92 -3.39 -40.70
N VAL A 218 14.91 -2.67 -41.24
CA VAL A 218 16.14 -2.31 -40.50
C VAL A 218 15.82 -1.48 -39.26
N ASN A 219 14.86 -0.55 -39.34
CA ASN A 219 14.43 0.24 -38.18
C ASN A 219 13.73 -0.64 -37.12
N ILE A 220 12.83 -1.54 -37.55
CA ILE A 220 12.15 -2.50 -36.67
C ILE A 220 13.19 -3.39 -35.97
N ASP A 221 14.14 -3.96 -36.70
CA ASP A 221 15.18 -4.83 -36.14
C ASP A 221 16.06 -4.07 -35.14
N THR A 222 16.40 -2.82 -35.43
CA THR A 222 17.12 -1.94 -34.50
C THR A 222 16.34 -1.75 -33.20
N LEU A 223 15.04 -1.45 -33.28
CA LEU A 223 14.17 -1.29 -32.10
C LEU A 223 14.03 -2.60 -31.32
N ARG A 224 13.92 -3.75 -32.00
CA ARG A 224 13.87 -5.07 -31.34
C ARG A 224 15.14 -5.35 -30.53
N VAL A 225 16.31 -5.07 -31.10
CA VAL A 225 17.59 -5.23 -30.39
C VAL A 225 17.65 -4.29 -29.18
N GLN A 226 17.25 -3.03 -29.34
CA GLN A 226 17.22 -2.06 -28.24
C GLN A 226 16.29 -2.50 -27.11
N PHE A 227 15.05 -2.92 -27.40
CA PHE A 227 14.12 -3.39 -26.37
C PHE A 227 14.59 -4.68 -25.69
N ARG A 228 15.17 -5.63 -26.44
CA ARG A 228 15.76 -6.84 -25.85
C ARG A 228 16.90 -6.52 -24.89
N SER A 229 17.81 -5.63 -25.29
CA SER A 229 18.90 -5.15 -24.44
C SER A 229 18.38 -4.42 -23.20
N GLN A 230 17.33 -3.60 -23.32
CA GLN A 230 16.71 -2.94 -22.17
C GLN A 230 16.06 -3.93 -21.21
N ILE A 231 15.37 -4.95 -21.72
CA ILE A 231 14.79 -6.02 -20.89
C ILE A 231 15.90 -6.75 -20.12
N GLU A 232 16.99 -7.13 -20.81
CA GLU A 232 18.11 -7.81 -20.18
C GLU A 232 18.77 -6.95 -19.09
N ALA A 233 18.98 -5.65 -19.36
CA ALA A 233 19.52 -4.72 -18.36
C ALA A 233 18.60 -4.59 -17.13
N LEU A 234 17.28 -4.47 -17.33
CA LEU A 234 16.31 -4.42 -16.23
C LEU A 234 16.22 -5.74 -15.45
N GLU A 235 16.39 -6.88 -16.12
CA GLU A 235 16.44 -8.20 -15.47
C GLU A 235 17.69 -8.33 -14.59
N GLN A 236 18.84 -7.88 -15.08
CA GLN A 236 20.09 -7.82 -14.31
C GLN A 236 19.96 -6.88 -13.10
N GLU A 237 19.42 -5.67 -13.29
CA GLU A 237 19.16 -4.73 -12.19
C GLU A 237 18.21 -5.31 -11.15
N ARG A 238 17.14 -5.99 -11.58
CA ARG A 238 16.18 -6.62 -10.68
C ARG A 238 16.83 -7.73 -9.84
N GLU A 239 17.71 -8.54 -10.44
CA GLU A 239 18.41 -9.59 -9.70
C GLU A 239 19.45 -9.01 -8.74
N ALA A 240 20.22 -8.00 -9.17
CA ALA A 240 21.15 -7.29 -8.30
C ALA A 240 20.43 -6.66 -7.09
N LEU A 241 19.27 -6.04 -7.33
CA LEU A 241 18.44 -5.46 -6.27
C LEU A 241 17.93 -6.54 -5.30
N ARG A 242 17.53 -7.70 -5.83
CA ARG A 242 17.11 -8.84 -5.01
C ARG A 242 18.24 -9.35 -4.12
N GLU A 243 19.43 -9.50 -4.66
CA GLU A 243 20.62 -9.90 -3.90
C GLU A 243 20.97 -8.88 -2.81
N GLU A 244 20.92 -7.58 -3.14
CA GLU A 244 21.12 -6.49 -2.18
C GLU A 244 20.13 -6.58 -1.00
N PHE A 245 18.84 -6.77 -1.28
CA PHE A 245 17.83 -6.92 -0.24
C PHE A 245 18.05 -8.17 0.62
N LEU A 246 18.47 -9.29 0.02
CA LEU A 246 18.80 -10.50 0.76
C LEU A 246 20.02 -10.30 1.67
N LEU A 247 21.05 -9.61 1.19
CA LEU A 247 22.22 -9.25 1.99
C LEU A 247 21.81 -8.36 3.15
N ARG A 248 21.07 -7.29 2.89
CA ARG A 248 20.60 -6.34 3.91
C ARG A 248 19.70 -6.99 4.95
N GLU A 249 18.83 -7.92 4.55
CA GLU A 249 18.00 -8.69 5.48
C GLU A 249 18.84 -9.62 6.37
N ARG A 250 19.89 -10.26 5.82
CA ARG A 250 20.83 -11.09 6.61
C ARG A 250 21.64 -10.26 7.60
N GLU A 251 22.17 -9.13 7.16
CA GLU A 251 22.90 -8.18 8.01
C GLU A 251 22.01 -7.69 9.16
N LEU A 252 20.78 -7.29 8.86
CA LEU A 252 19.83 -6.85 9.87
C LEU A 252 19.51 -7.97 10.86
N ARG A 253 19.28 -9.21 10.39
CA ARG A 253 19.08 -10.34 11.29
C ARG A 253 20.29 -10.60 12.19
N ALA A 254 21.50 -10.53 11.65
CA ALA A 254 22.73 -10.73 12.42
C ALA A 254 22.90 -9.64 13.49
N GLU A 255 22.62 -8.38 13.15
CA GLU A 255 22.65 -7.26 14.09
C GLU A 255 21.63 -7.46 15.22
N LEU A 256 20.40 -7.86 14.88
CA LEU A 256 19.35 -8.12 15.85
C LEU A 256 19.72 -9.28 16.78
N GLN A 257 20.23 -10.40 16.25
CA GLN A 257 20.68 -11.53 17.06
C GLN A 257 21.80 -11.14 18.03
N GLU A 258 22.76 -10.34 17.58
CA GLU A 258 23.85 -9.84 18.43
C GLU A 258 23.31 -8.92 19.55
N ARG A 259 22.36 -8.03 19.24
CA ARG A 259 21.69 -7.19 20.24
C ARG A 259 20.92 -8.03 21.26
N THR A 260 20.14 -9.01 20.80
CA THR A 260 19.42 -9.94 21.69
C THR A 260 20.39 -10.71 22.58
N ARG A 261 21.53 -11.17 22.03
CA ARG A 261 22.56 -11.88 22.79
C ARG A 261 23.19 -11.00 23.86
N ARG A 262 23.47 -9.73 23.57
CA ARG A 262 23.99 -8.77 24.56
C ARG A 262 22.97 -8.51 25.67
N ALA A 263 21.71 -8.25 25.31
CA ALA A 263 20.64 -8.05 26.29
C ALA A 263 20.45 -9.29 27.19
N ALA A 264 20.57 -10.50 26.64
CA ALA A 264 20.48 -11.75 27.39
C ALA A 264 21.66 -11.98 28.37
N LEU A 265 22.83 -11.38 28.12
CA LEU A 265 23.97 -11.42 29.04
C LEU A 265 23.84 -10.43 30.20
N GLU A 266 23.08 -9.35 30.01
CA GLU A 266 22.86 -8.30 31.02
C GLU A 266 21.70 -8.63 31.99
N ASP A 267 20.73 -9.46 31.58
CA ASP A 267 19.60 -9.87 32.42
C ASP A 267 19.28 -11.40 32.26
N PRO A 268 19.45 -12.22 33.33
CA PRO A 268 19.17 -13.66 33.26
C PRO A 268 17.70 -13.99 32.99
N ALA A 269 16.75 -13.12 33.39
CA ALA A 269 15.34 -13.29 33.08
C ALA A 269 15.05 -13.02 31.59
N ALA A 270 15.73 -12.03 31.01
CA ALA A 270 15.70 -11.77 29.58
C ALA A 270 16.29 -12.94 28.77
N SER A 271 17.31 -13.64 29.30
CA SER A 271 17.89 -14.82 28.64
C SER A 271 16.89 -15.97 28.48
N ALA A 272 16.07 -16.23 29.50
CA ALA A 272 15.07 -17.29 29.46
C ALA A 272 13.95 -16.96 28.46
N ALA A 273 13.53 -15.70 28.41
CA ALA A 273 12.52 -15.25 27.48
C ALA A 273 13.03 -15.20 26.03
N ALA A 274 14.29 -14.79 25.80
CA ALA A 274 14.94 -14.85 24.49
C ALA A 274 15.06 -16.30 23.98
N ALA A 275 15.35 -17.28 24.86
CA ALA A 275 15.40 -18.69 24.49
C ALA A 275 14.03 -19.25 24.08
N VAL A 276 12.95 -18.79 24.71
CA VAL A 276 11.56 -19.15 24.31
C VAL A 276 11.22 -18.50 22.97
N ALA A 277 11.48 -17.21 22.81
CA ALA A 277 11.23 -16.50 21.54
C ALA A 277 12.04 -17.10 20.38
N ALA A 278 13.29 -17.49 20.59
CA ALA A 278 14.12 -18.14 19.58
C ALA A 278 13.56 -19.51 19.15
N ARG A 279 13.01 -20.28 20.10
CA ARG A 279 12.33 -21.55 19.79
C ARG A 279 11.04 -21.32 19.02
N GLU A 280 10.22 -20.37 19.42
CA GLU A 280 8.99 -20.02 18.70
C GLU A 280 9.30 -19.55 17.27
N LEU A 281 10.36 -18.76 17.10
CA LEU A 281 10.78 -18.28 15.78
C LEU A 281 11.35 -19.40 14.91
N ALA A 282 12.09 -20.35 15.49
CA ALA A 282 12.57 -21.54 14.81
C ALA A 282 11.41 -22.47 14.38
N ASP A 283 10.40 -22.63 15.23
CA ASP A 283 9.19 -23.40 14.91
C ASP A 283 8.39 -22.74 13.79
N LEU A 284 8.24 -21.41 13.83
CA LEU A 284 7.58 -20.66 12.76
C LEU A 284 8.36 -20.72 11.44
N SER A 285 9.69 -20.63 11.47
CA SER A 285 10.51 -20.77 10.26
C SER A 285 10.43 -22.18 9.69
N ALA A 286 10.47 -23.22 10.54
CA ALA A 286 10.34 -24.60 10.10
C ALA A 286 8.98 -24.86 9.44
N ARG A 287 7.90 -24.29 9.97
CA ARG A 287 6.58 -24.33 9.33
C ARG A 287 6.60 -23.61 7.99
N ALA A 288 7.12 -22.39 7.93
CA ALA A 288 7.18 -21.62 6.68
C ALA A 288 8.01 -22.33 5.59
N GLU A 289 9.11 -23.00 5.95
CA GLU A 289 9.88 -23.82 5.01
C GLU A 289 9.09 -25.04 4.51
N GLN A 290 8.36 -25.72 5.40
CA GLN A 290 7.48 -26.82 5.00
C GLN A 290 6.38 -26.33 4.04
N GLU A 291 5.74 -25.21 4.33
CA GLU A 291 4.73 -24.61 3.45
C GLU A 291 5.32 -24.28 2.07
N ARG A 292 6.54 -23.73 2.03
CA ARG A 292 7.22 -23.39 0.77
C ARG A 292 7.57 -24.62 -0.06
N VAL A 293 8.00 -25.72 0.55
CA VAL A 293 8.28 -26.98 -0.16
C VAL A 293 6.99 -27.54 -0.77
N LEU A 294 5.89 -27.50 -0.02
CA LEU A 294 4.58 -27.94 -0.50
C LEU A 294 4.08 -27.05 -1.66
N GLU A 295 4.26 -25.73 -1.56
CA GLU A 295 3.93 -24.79 -2.64
C GLU A 295 4.76 -25.06 -3.91
N GLN A 296 6.07 -25.25 -3.77
CA GLN A 296 6.95 -25.59 -4.90
C GLN A 296 6.55 -26.91 -5.57
N GLN A 297 6.09 -27.89 -4.79
CA GLN A 297 5.59 -29.15 -5.34
C GLN A 297 4.33 -28.93 -6.19
N VAL A 298 3.40 -28.07 -5.77
CA VAL A 298 2.21 -27.72 -6.56
C VAL A 298 2.61 -27.01 -7.85
N VAL A 299 3.50 -26.02 -7.77
CA VAL A 299 4.00 -25.29 -8.96
C VAL A 299 4.65 -26.28 -9.95
N GLY A 300 5.52 -27.16 -9.47
CA GLY A 300 6.17 -28.16 -10.33
C GLY A 300 5.19 -29.13 -11.01
N GLN A 301 4.08 -29.49 -10.36
CA GLN A 301 3.04 -30.30 -11.01
C GLN A 301 2.30 -29.53 -12.10
N LEU A 302 1.97 -28.25 -11.86
CA LEU A 302 1.31 -27.41 -12.87
C LEU A 302 2.23 -27.11 -14.05
N ASP A 303 3.53 -26.90 -13.81
CA ASP A 303 4.52 -26.74 -14.87
C ASP A 303 4.61 -28.00 -15.76
N ARG A 304 4.57 -29.19 -15.15
CA ARG A 304 4.53 -30.45 -15.90
C ARG A 304 3.27 -30.60 -16.75
N VAL A 305 2.10 -30.18 -16.25
CA VAL A 305 0.87 -30.13 -17.05
C VAL A 305 1.06 -29.21 -18.25
N ARG A 306 1.59 -28.01 -18.02
CA ARG A 306 1.82 -27.04 -19.10
C ARG A 306 2.81 -27.56 -20.15
N GLU A 307 3.91 -28.16 -19.74
CA GLU A 307 4.93 -28.72 -20.63
C GLU A 307 4.37 -29.85 -21.50
N THR A 308 3.69 -30.82 -20.88
CA THR A 308 3.09 -31.96 -21.60
C THR A 308 1.99 -31.53 -22.58
N VAL A 309 1.19 -30.52 -22.24
CA VAL A 309 0.22 -29.90 -23.16
C VAL A 309 0.91 -29.18 -24.32
N ALA A 310 1.94 -28.38 -24.04
CA ALA A 310 2.66 -27.61 -25.06
C ALA A 310 3.37 -28.50 -26.08
N GLU A 311 3.84 -29.67 -25.64
CA GLU A 311 4.50 -30.67 -26.50
C GLU A 311 3.52 -31.60 -27.24
N GLY A 312 2.20 -31.43 -27.04
CA GLY A 312 1.17 -32.27 -27.68
C GLY A 312 1.14 -33.71 -27.15
N ARG A 313 1.71 -33.98 -25.98
CA ARG A 313 1.74 -35.31 -25.35
C ARG A 313 0.47 -35.54 -24.52
N TRP A 314 -0.68 -35.64 -25.21
CA TRP A 314 -2.02 -35.62 -24.64
C TRP A 314 -2.28 -36.64 -23.52
N ALA A 315 -1.88 -37.90 -23.73
CA ALA A 315 -2.01 -38.95 -22.71
C ALA A 315 -1.20 -38.66 -21.44
N GLU A 316 0.01 -38.11 -21.58
CA GLU A 316 0.84 -37.72 -20.45
C GLU A 316 0.28 -36.47 -19.75
N ALA A 317 -0.25 -35.52 -20.52
CA ALA A 317 -0.93 -34.34 -19.99
C ALA A 317 -2.16 -34.70 -19.15
N ARG A 318 -2.98 -35.66 -19.60
CA ARG A 318 -4.13 -36.14 -18.80
C ARG A 318 -3.67 -36.76 -17.48
N SER A 319 -2.62 -37.57 -17.49
CA SER A 319 -2.04 -38.15 -16.27
C SER A 319 -1.47 -37.08 -15.32
N ALA A 320 -0.80 -36.06 -15.86
CA ALA A 320 -0.30 -34.92 -15.10
C ALA A 320 -1.44 -34.10 -14.47
N ILE A 321 -2.53 -33.85 -15.21
CA ILE A 321 -3.72 -33.13 -14.72
C ILE A 321 -4.36 -33.89 -13.56
N GLN A 322 -4.52 -35.22 -13.68
CA GLN A 322 -5.06 -36.05 -12.61
C GLN A 322 -4.15 -36.00 -11.36
N SER A 323 -2.84 -36.08 -11.54
CA SER A 323 -1.87 -35.97 -10.44
C SER A 323 -1.95 -34.61 -9.74
N ALA A 324 -2.05 -33.52 -10.50
CA ALA A 324 -2.24 -32.17 -9.96
C ALA A 324 -3.57 -32.04 -9.21
N ARG A 325 -4.66 -32.62 -9.73
CA ARG A 325 -5.98 -32.62 -9.09
C ARG A 325 -5.99 -33.40 -7.78
N VAL A 326 -5.32 -34.55 -7.72
CA VAL A 326 -5.16 -35.32 -6.47
C VAL A 326 -4.40 -34.49 -5.43
N LEU A 327 -3.30 -33.85 -5.84
CA LEU A 327 -2.49 -33.01 -4.96
C LEU A 327 -3.27 -31.80 -4.42
N LEU A 328 -4.00 -31.08 -5.28
CA LEU A 328 -4.80 -29.91 -4.90
C LEU A 328 -6.02 -30.26 -4.02
N ASN A 329 -6.44 -31.52 -4.00
CA ASN A 329 -7.52 -32.02 -3.14
C ASN A 329 -7.02 -32.67 -1.84
N ASP A 330 -5.71 -32.81 -1.67
CA ASP A 330 -5.15 -33.39 -0.44
C ASP A 330 -5.36 -32.42 0.75
N PRO A 331 -5.86 -32.92 1.90
CA PRO A 331 -6.10 -32.13 3.11
C PRO A 331 -4.90 -31.29 3.57
N VAL A 332 -3.67 -31.74 3.34
CA VAL A 332 -2.44 -31.02 3.70
C VAL A 332 -2.37 -29.69 2.94
N TYR A 333 -2.70 -29.69 1.66
CA TYR A 333 -2.62 -28.51 0.79
C TYR A 333 -3.82 -27.58 0.96
N THR A 334 -5.01 -28.12 1.24
CA THR A 334 -6.22 -27.30 1.49
C THR A 334 -6.12 -26.41 2.72
N ARG A 335 -5.28 -26.76 3.69
CA ARG A 335 -5.04 -25.96 4.91
C ARG A 335 -4.07 -24.80 4.68
N LEU A 336 -3.30 -24.82 3.58
CA LEU A 336 -2.36 -23.77 3.25
C LEU A 336 -3.11 -22.59 2.64
N ARG A 337 -3.06 -21.42 3.29
CA ARG A 337 -3.80 -20.22 2.88
C ARG A 337 -3.49 -19.79 1.44
N ALA A 338 -2.23 -19.91 1.02
CA ALA A 338 -1.79 -19.53 -0.32
C ALA A 338 -2.38 -20.43 -1.42
N ILE A 339 -2.59 -21.71 -1.11
CA ILE A 339 -3.13 -22.70 -2.04
C ILE A 339 -4.65 -22.67 -2.02
N SER A 340 -5.27 -22.57 -0.84
CA SER A 340 -6.74 -22.51 -0.72
C SER A 340 -7.34 -21.33 -1.49
N ALA A 341 -6.66 -20.17 -1.49
CA ALA A 341 -7.09 -18.98 -2.22
C ALA A 341 -7.10 -19.16 -3.76
N ARG A 342 -6.26 -20.03 -4.32
CA ARG A 342 -6.15 -20.26 -5.78
C ARG A 342 -6.73 -21.59 -6.25
N ARG A 343 -6.98 -22.51 -5.32
CA ARG A 343 -7.36 -23.90 -5.59
C ARG A 343 -8.55 -24.01 -6.53
N GLU A 344 -9.59 -23.22 -6.33
CA GLU A 344 -10.79 -23.26 -7.18
C GLU A 344 -10.47 -22.86 -8.62
N THR A 345 -9.69 -21.81 -8.81
CA THR A 345 -9.21 -21.36 -10.12
C THR A 345 -8.33 -22.42 -10.79
N ASP A 346 -7.37 -23.00 -10.06
CA ASP A 346 -6.47 -24.01 -10.60
C ASP A 346 -7.23 -25.28 -11.00
N LEU A 347 -8.18 -25.74 -10.18
CA LEU A 347 -9.05 -26.88 -10.50
C LEU A 347 -9.93 -26.60 -11.73
N PHE A 348 -10.48 -25.39 -11.84
CA PHE A 348 -11.25 -24.97 -13.00
C PHE A 348 -10.40 -24.98 -14.28
N LEU A 349 -9.19 -24.42 -14.24
CA LEU A 349 -8.27 -24.42 -15.38
C LEU A 349 -7.87 -25.84 -15.80
N LEU A 350 -7.56 -26.70 -14.83
CA LEU A 350 -7.26 -28.11 -15.09
C LEU A 350 -8.44 -28.84 -15.74
N GLN A 351 -9.67 -28.51 -15.36
CA GLN A 351 -10.88 -29.04 -15.99
C GLN A 351 -11.05 -28.56 -17.44
N GLN A 352 -10.78 -27.29 -17.73
CA GLN A 352 -10.83 -26.77 -19.10
C GLN A 352 -9.75 -27.40 -19.98
N LEU A 353 -8.54 -27.60 -19.46
CA LEU A 353 -7.46 -28.28 -20.19
C LEU A 353 -7.81 -29.74 -20.49
N GLU A 354 -8.43 -30.44 -19.55
CA GLU A 354 -8.91 -31.81 -19.75
C GLU A 354 -9.91 -31.88 -20.91
N LEU A 355 -10.87 -30.96 -20.99
CA LEU A 355 -11.83 -30.87 -22.10
C LEU A 355 -11.14 -30.67 -23.45
N VAL A 356 -10.14 -29.79 -23.53
CA VAL A 356 -9.38 -29.55 -24.77
C VAL A 356 -8.58 -30.78 -25.17
N ILE A 357 -7.96 -31.47 -24.20
CA ILE A 357 -7.21 -32.71 -24.45
C ILE A 357 -8.14 -33.79 -25.01
N ASP A 358 -9.32 -33.95 -24.42
CA ASP A 358 -10.33 -34.93 -24.87
C ASP A 358 -10.73 -34.66 -26.34
N GLN A 359 -10.97 -33.39 -26.69
CA GLN A 359 -11.30 -33.00 -28.06
C GLN A 359 -10.15 -33.27 -29.05
N GLN A 360 -8.89 -33.02 -28.65
CA GLN A 360 -7.73 -33.28 -29.50
C GLN A 360 -7.46 -34.78 -29.69
N GLU A 361 -7.68 -35.60 -28.67
CA GLU A 361 -7.59 -37.05 -28.80
C GLU A 361 -8.66 -37.60 -29.75
N GLU A 362 -9.88 -37.06 -29.74
CA GLU A 362 -10.93 -37.43 -30.69
C GLU A 362 -10.56 -37.05 -32.14
N ILE A 363 -10.01 -35.86 -32.36
CA ILE A 363 -9.52 -35.43 -33.69
C ILE A 363 -8.37 -36.33 -34.16
N ALA A 364 -7.39 -36.61 -33.29
CA ALA A 364 -6.26 -37.48 -33.61
C ALA A 364 -6.70 -38.93 -33.88
N ALA A 365 -7.71 -39.43 -33.16
CA ALA A 365 -8.30 -40.74 -33.41
C ALA A 365 -9.07 -40.81 -34.73
N ALA A 366 -9.77 -39.73 -35.11
CA ALA A 366 -10.45 -39.61 -36.40
C ALA A 366 -9.45 -39.56 -37.58
N ASP A 367 -8.33 -38.85 -37.42
CA ASP A 367 -7.25 -38.81 -38.42
C ASP A 367 -6.50 -40.15 -38.54
N ALA A 368 -6.25 -40.84 -37.41
CA ALA A 368 -5.57 -42.14 -37.39
C ALA A 368 -6.39 -43.28 -38.03
N LEU A 369 -7.72 -43.14 -38.11
CA LEU A 369 -8.62 -44.08 -38.80
C LEU A 369 -8.66 -43.90 -40.32
N SER A 370 -7.91 -42.95 -40.89
CA SER A 370 -7.74 -42.79 -42.34
C SER A 370 -6.39 -43.34 -42.80
N PRO A 371 -6.37 -44.59 -43.31
CA PRO A 371 -5.96 -44.75 -44.71
C PRO A 371 -6.76 -45.88 -45.40
N LEU A 372 -7.86 -45.52 -46.06
CA LEU A 372 -8.39 -46.30 -47.18
C LEU A 372 -8.85 -45.37 -48.31
N PRO A 373 -8.36 -45.55 -49.55
CA PRO A 373 -8.84 -44.78 -50.68
C PRO A 373 -10.14 -45.42 -51.16
N ILE A 374 -11.27 -45.02 -50.59
CA ILE A 374 -12.57 -45.30 -51.17
C ILE A 374 -13.16 -43.97 -51.63
N LEU A 375 -12.89 -43.68 -52.90
CA LEU A 375 -13.71 -42.82 -53.75
C LEU A 375 -15.17 -43.30 -53.66
N GLY A 376 -16.05 -42.40 -53.24
CA GLY A 376 -17.51 -42.55 -53.32
C GLY A 376 -18.18 -42.61 -51.96
N ASP A 377 -19.01 -41.60 -51.67
CA ASP A 377 -20.01 -41.56 -50.60
C ASP A 377 -19.60 -41.09 -49.19
N ALA A 378 -18.59 -40.24 -49.07
CA ALA A 378 -18.29 -39.51 -47.83
C ALA A 378 -19.09 -38.20 -47.61
N SER A 379 -20.14 -37.94 -48.41
CA SER A 379 -21.05 -36.80 -48.18
C SER A 379 -22.29 -37.16 -47.34
N ALA A 380 -22.51 -38.45 -47.04
CA ALA A 380 -23.69 -38.91 -46.29
C ALA A 380 -23.42 -39.15 -44.79
N VAL A 381 -22.16 -39.31 -44.36
CA VAL A 381 -21.80 -39.60 -42.95
C VAL A 381 -21.29 -38.35 -42.21
N LEU A 382 -20.98 -37.25 -42.92
CA LEU A 382 -20.78 -35.92 -42.32
C LEU A 382 -22.09 -35.20 -41.96
N GLY A 383 -23.23 -35.91 -41.94
CA GLY A 383 -24.53 -35.39 -41.52
C GLY A 383 -24.75 -35.37 -40.00
N GLU A 384 -23.85 -35.97 -39.20
CA GLU A 384 -23.92 -35.99 -37.73
C GLU A 384 -22.73 -35.33 -37.03
N ALA A 385 -21.71 -34.88 -37.78
CA ALA A 385 -20.72 -33.96 -37.25
C ALA A 385 -21.33 -32.55 -37.33
N GLY A 386 -21.56 -31.95 -36.16
CA GLY A 386 -22.28 -30.69 -36.01
C GLY A 386 -21.96 -29.69 -37.10
N THR A 387 -23.02 -29.17 -37.72
CA THR A 387 -22.89 -28.28 -38.89
C THR A 387 -21.92 -27.14 -38.58
N ALA A 388 -21.21 -26.60 -39.58
CA ALA A 388 -20.29 -25.48 -39.38
C ALA A 388 -20.93 -24.28 -38.64
N ALA A 389 -22.26 -24.18 -38.64
CA ALA A 389 -23.05 -23.25 -37.84
C ALA A 389 -22.97 -23.54 -36.32
N GLU A 390 -23.04 -24.80 -35.88
CA GLU A 390 -22.93 -25.18 -34.47
C GLU A 390 -21.53 -24.93 -33.91
N LEU A 391 -20.47 -25.18 -34.70
CA LEU A 391 -19.10 -24.81 -34.31
C LEU A 391 -18.94 -23.28 -34.21
N PHE A 392 -19.61 -22.51 -35.08
CA PHE A 392 -19.58 -21.05 -35.02
C PHE A 392 -20.31 -20.52 -33.78
N ASP A 393 -21.48 -21.08 -33.47
CA ASP A 393 -22.24 -20.76 -32.25
C ASP A 393 -21.45 -21.14 -30.99
N GLN A 394 -20.72 -22.26 -31.02
CA GLN A 394 -19.88 -22.69 -29.91
C GLN A 394 -18.67 -21.77 -29.72
N VAL A 395 -18.03 -21.31 -30.81
CA VAL A 395 -16.94 -20.32 -30.75
C VAL A 395 -17.44 -18.97 -30.23
N GLU A 396 -18.61 -18.51 -30.65
CA GLU A 396 -19.22 -17.28 -30.13
C GLU A 396 -19.62 -17.40 -28.66
N PHE A 397 -20.15 -18.56 -28.24
CA PHE A 397 -20.38 -18.86 -26.83
C PHE A 397 -19.08 -18.79 -26.02
N TYR A 398 -17.99 -19.38 -26.51
CA TYR A 398 -16.69 -19.30 -25.84
C TYR A 398 -16.15 -17.86 -25.79
N ARG A 399 -16.25 -17.09 -26.86
CA ARG A 399 -15.87 -15.67 -26.86
C ARG A 399 -16.64 -14.87 -25.81
N GLN A 400 -17.95 -15.09 -25.72
CA GLN A 400 -18.79 -14.44 -24.71
C GLN A 400 -18.40 -14.87 -23.29
N SER A 401 -18.11 -16.16 -23.08
CA SER A 401 -17.67 -16.66 -21.77
C SER A 401 -16.33 -16.09 -21.33
N VAL A 402 -15.37 -15.93 -22.26
CA VAL A 402 -14.07 -15.31 -22.00
C VAL A 402 -14.21 -13.83 -21.70
N ALA A 403 -15.05 -13.11 -22.45
CA ALA A 403 -15.35 -11.70 -22.18
C ALA A 403 -15.99 -11.51 -20.80
N ALA A 404 -16.95 -12.37 -20.43
CA ALA A 404 -17.58 -12.35 -19.11
C ALA A 404 -16.58 -12.66 -17.98
N ALA A 405 -15.68 -13.63 -18.19
CA ALA A 405 -14.63 -13.94 -17.22
C ALA A 405 -13.63 -12.78 -17.06
N GLN A 406 -13.25 -12.12 -18.16
CA GLN A 406 -12.40 -10.93 -18.13
C GLN A 406 -13.07 -9.78 -17.37
N GLN A 407 -14.36 -9.54 -17.60
CA GLN A 407 -15.12 -8.52 -16.87
C GLN A 407 -15.18 -8.86 -15.36
N ARG A 408 -15.40 -10.12 -15.00
CA ARG A 408 -15.42 -10.55 -13.60
C ARG A 408 -14.08 -10.38 -12.90
N LEU A 409 -12.97 -10.63 -13.62
CA LEU A 409 -11.62 -10.37 -13.10
C LEU A 409 -11.37 -8.87 -12.89
N GLN A 410 -11.86 -8.00 -13.78
CA GLN A 410 -11.76 -6.55 -13.61
C GLN A 410 -12.57 -6.06 -12.40
N GLU A 411 -13.77 -6.60 -12.17
CA GLU A 411 -14.58 -6.30 -10.98
C GLU A 411 -13.87 -6.70 -9.68
N LEU A 412 -13.33 -7.92 -9.62
CA LEU A 412 -12.59 -8.41 -8.45
C LEU A 412 -11.31 -7.59 -8.20
N ALA A 413 -10.62 -7.17 -9.26
CA ALA A 413 -9.46 -6.29 -9.14
C ALA A 413 -9.84 -4.91 -8.59
N ALA A 414 -10.98 -4.36 -9.00
CA ALA A 414 -11.51 -3.10 -8.47
C ALA A 414 -11.91 -3.23 -6.99
N GLU A 415 -12.57 -4.32 -6.60
CA GLU A 415 -12.96 -4.61 -5.22
C GLU A 415 -11.73 -4.80 -4.31
N ALA A 416 -10.70 -5.52 -4.79
CA ALA A 416 -9.44 -5.68 -4.08
C ALA A 416 -8.73 -4.34 -3.86
N ASN A 417 -8.69 -3.48 -4.89
CA ASN A 417 -8.12 -2.13 -4.78
C ASN A 417 -8.89 -1.25 -3.78
N ALA A 418 -10.22 -1.31 -3.78
CA ALA A 418 -11.06 -0.59 -2.82
C ALA A 418 -10.79 -1.04 -1.37
N THR A 419 -10.73 -2.36 -1.15
CA THR A 419 -10.42 -2.94 0.16
C THR A 419 -9.02 -2.56 0.63
N GLN A 420 -8.04 -2.53 -0.29
CA GLN A 420 -6.68 -2.10 0.03
C GLN A 420 -6.65 -0.62 0.45
N LEU A 421 -7.43 0.23 -0.20
CA LEU A 421 -7.51 1.65 0.12
C LEU A 421 -8.14 1.89 1.51
N GLU A 422 -9.21 1.15 1.83
CA GLU A 422 -9.84 1.17 3.16
C GLU A 422 -8.85 0.72 4.26
N LEU A 423 -8.10 -0.35 4.02
CA LEU A 423 -7.07 -0.83 4.97
C LEU A 423 -5.95 0.21 5.16
N GLN A 424 -5.54 0.91 4.10
CA GLN A 424 -4.54 1.98 4.21
C GLN A 424 -5.06 3.16 5.05
N GLU A 425 -6.33 3.53 4.89
CA GLU A 425 -6.97 4.57 5.70
C GLU A 425 -7.03 4.16 7.18
N GLN A 426 -7.45 2.93 7.47
CA GLN A 426 -7.47 2.40 8.85
C GLN A 426 -6.08 2.37 9.49
N ILE A 427 -5.03 2.01 8.73
CA ILE A 427 -3.64 2.04 9.21
C ILE A 427 -3.20 3.48 9.50
N ALA A 428 -3.55 4.43 8.63
CA ALA A 428 -3.24 5.84 8.83
C ALA A 428 -3.93 6.39 10.08
N ASP A 429 -5.20 6.04 10.32
CA ASP A 429 -5.95 6.44 11.51
C ASP A 429 -5.36 5.84 12.79
N LEU A 430 -4.98 4.56 12.75
CA LEU A 430 -4.31 3.91 13.89
C LEU A 430 -2.97 4.59 14.20
N ALA A 431 -2.20 4.99 13.18
CA ALA A 431 -0.95 5.72 13.35
C ALA A 431 -1.17 7.11 13.96
N ARG A 432 -2.20 7.85 13.51
CA ARG A 432 -2.60 9.15 14.10
C ARG A 432 -2.98 8.98 15.57
N PHE A 433 -3.78 7.97 15.89
CA PHE A 433 -4.17 7.69 17.27
C PHE A 433 -2.97 7.36 18.16
N GLN A 434 -2.04 6.52 17.69
CA GLN A 434 -0.81 6.22 18.43
C GLN A 434 0.03 7.48 18.69
N GLN A 435 0.12 8.38 17.71
CA GLN A 435 0.82 9.65 17.87
C GLN A 435 0.11 10.56 18.89
N GLN A 436 -1.22 10.63 18.87
CA GLN A 436 -2.00 11.39 19.86
C GLN A 436 -1.76 10.86 21.28
N VAL A 437 -1.82 9.54 21.46
CA VAL A 437 -1.55 8.90 22.77
C VAL A 437 -0.12 9.17 23.24
N ALA A 438 0.89 9.02 22.37
CA ALA A 438 2.28 9.32 22.71
C ALA A 438 2.46 10.78 23.14
N THR A 439 1.81 11.71 22.44
CA THR A 439 1.87 13.14 22.78
C THR A 439 1.15 13.43 24.11
N ALA A 440 -0.01 12.82 24.36
CA ALA A 440 -0.74 12.93 25.63
C ALA A 440 0.11 12.41 26.81
N GLN A 441 0.78 11.27 26.64
CA GLN A 441 1.69 10.72 27.65
C GLN A 441 2.86 11.67 27.95
N GLN A 442 3.44 12.29 26.92
CA GLN A 442 4.51 13.27 27.12
C GLN A 442 4.04 14.50 27.89
N ARG A 443 2.84 15.02 27.56
CA ARG A 443 2.21 16.14 28.27
C ARG A 443 1.93 15.81 29.73
N TYR A 444 1.39 14.62 30.00
CA TYR A 444 1.17 14.15 31.36
C TYR A 444 2.48 14.02 32.16
N ARG A 445 3.55 13.49 31.55
CA ARG A 445 4.87 13.42 32.21
C ARG A 445 5.42 14.81 32.54
N ALA A 446 5.25 15.77 31.64
CA ALA A 446 5.65 17.16 31.88
C ALA A 446 4.87 17.76 33.05
N PHE A 447 3.53 17.60 33.07
CA PHE A 447 2.67 18.00 34.17
C PHE A 447 3.17 17.45 35.52
N VAL A 448 3.40 16.14 35.61
CA VAL A 448 3.87 15.50 36.85
C VAL A 448 5.23 16.05 37.29
N ALA A 449 6.14 16.33 36.35
CA ALA A 449 7.44 16.90 36.63
C ALA A 449 7.33 18.33 37.19
N THR A 450 6.49 19.18 36.61
CA THR A 450 6.23 20.56 37.06
C THR A 450 5.60 20.59 38.44
N VAL A 451 4.61 19.72 38.70
CA VAL A 451 4.00 19.62 40.04
C VAL A 451 5.02 19.15 41.08
N ARG A 452 5.88 18.20 40.71
CA ARG A 452 6.93 17.70 41.62
C ARG A 452 7.97 18.76 41.94
N SER A 453 8.42 19.54 40.94
CA SER A 453 9.39 20.61 41.16
C SER A 453 8.82 21.74 42.01
N ALA A 454 7.55 22.13 41.78
CA ALA A 454 6.87 23.14 42.59
C ALA A 454 6.74 22.73 44.06
N ARG A 455 6.44 21.45 44.34
CA ARG A 455 6.41 20.91 45.72
C ARG A 455 7.78 20.91 46.39
N ALA A 456 8.85 20.66 45.64
CA ALA A 456 10.21 20.68 46.17
C ALA A 456 10.69 22.09 46.58
N GLY A 457 10.07 23.15 46.04
CA GLY A 457 10.39 24.55 46.31
C GLY A 457 9.96 25.10 47.68
N GLY A 458 9.28 24.31 48.52
CA GLY A 458 9.03 24.63 49.94
C GLY A 458 7.84 25.54 50.25
N ALA A 459 7.06 25.97 49.25
CA ALA A 459 5.83 26.74 49.44
C ALA A 459 4.60 25.90 49.02
N PRO A 460 3.91 25.20 49.94
CA PRO A 460 2.81 24.28 49.62
C PRO A 460 1.64 24.98 48.91
N ASP A 461 1.36 26.24 49.28
CA ASP A 461 0.27 27.01 48.68
C ASP A 461 0.57 27.33 47.20
N GLN A 462 1.82 27.68 46.87
CA GLN A 462 2.25 27.93 45.49
C GLN A 462 2.23 26.65 44.65
N ALA A 463 2.67 25.51 45.20
CA ALA A 463 2.65 24.23 44.51
C ALA A 463 1.23 23.79 44.13
N SER A 464 0.25 24.13 44.97
CA SER A 464 -1.15 23.82 44.73
C SER A 464 -1.77 24.68 43.60
N LEU A 465 -1.37 25.94 43.51
CA LEU A 465 -1.81 26.88 42.49
C LEU A 465 -1.21 26.52 41.12
N VAL A 466 0.09 26.19 41.07
CA VAL A 466 0.78 25.69 39.87
C VAL A 466 0.16 24.37 39.40
N ALA A 467 -0.11 23.43 40.31
CA ALA A 467 -0.72 22.16 39.94
C ALA A 467 -2.13 22.33 39.35
N ARG A 468 -2.91 23.30 39.85
CA ARG A 468 -4.24 23.59 39.31
C ARG A 468 -4.15 24.21 37.91
N GLN A 469 -3.25 25.16 37.72
CA GLN A 469 -3.05 25.80 36.42
C GLN A 469 -2.59 24.79 35.36
N GLU A 470 -1.57 23.99 35.66
CA GLU A 470 -1.05 22.98 34.74
C GLU A 470 -2.04 21.84 34.45
N LEU A 471 -2.94 21.54 35.41
CA LEU A 471 -4.01 20.58 35.20
C LEU A 471 -5.10 21.14 34.28
N ASP A 472 -5.51 22.39 34.49
CA ASP A 472 -6.48 23.08 33.61
C ASP A 472 -5.91 23.21 32.18
N ASP A 473 -4.62 23.55 32.05
CA ASP A 473 -3.91 23.59 30.76
C ASP A 473 -3.81 22.21 30.09
N LEU A 474 -3.62 21.14 30.87
CA LEU A 474 -3.61 19.76 30.35
C LEU A 474 -5.00 19.34 29.84
N LEU A 475 -6.04 19.58 30.64
CA LEU A 475 -7.43 19.20 30.32
C LEU A 475 -7.99 19.98 29.14
N ARG A 476 -7.57 21.24 28.95
CA ARG A 476 -7.94 22.08 27.80
C ARG A 476 -7.09 21.83 26.56
N SER A 477 -6.06 21.00 26.63
CA SER A 477 -5.25 20.72 25.45
C SER A 477 -6.07 19.95 24.42
N ASP A 478 -5.98 20.35 23.14
CA ASP A 478 -6.73 19.72 22.02
C ASP A 478 -6.54 18.20 21.96
N ILE A 479 -5.36 17.74 22.36
CA ILE A 479 -4.99 16.31 22.38
C ILE A 479 -5.71 15.58 23.51
N PHE A 480 -5.89 16.20 24.67
CA PHE A 480 -6.58 15.58 25.79
C PHE A 480 -8.10 15.59 25.57
N LEU A 481 -8.64 16.70 25.05
CA LEU A 481 -10.06 16.81 24.68
C LEU A 481 -10.44 15.79 23.59
N SER A 482 -9.60 15.59 22.57
CA SER A 482 -9.88 14.61 21.51
C SER A 482 -9.80 13.15 21.96
N LEU A 483 -9.07 12.84 23.05
CA LEU A 483 -8.94 11.48 23.57
C LEU A 483 -9.90 11.19 24.74
N PHE A 484 -10.29 12.22 25.50
CA PHE A 484 -10.99 12.11 26.78
C PHE A 484 -12.03 13.23 26.97
N GLU A 485 -12.84 13.48 25.94
CA GLU A 485 -13.86 14.54 25.93
C GLU A 485 -14.75 14.51 27.19
N GLU A 486 -15.37 13.35 27.46
CA GLU A 486 -16.26 13.15 28.63
C GLU A 486 -15.54 13.38 29.97
N LEU A 487 -14.27 12.96 30.07
CA LEU A 487 -13.49 13.10 31.31
C LEU A 487 -13.14 14.57 31.58
N SER A 488 -12.86 15.36 30.54
CA SER A 488 -12.49 16.77 30.68
C SER A 488 -13.68 17.59 31.20
N ASP A 489 -14.87 17.32 30.66
CA ASP A 489 -16.12 17.95 31.10
C ASP A 489 -16.45 17.59 32.54
N GLU A 490 -16.31 16.32 32.91
CA GLU A 490 -16.63 15.83 34.24
C GLU A 490 -15.65 16.38 35.29
N VAL A 491 -14.35 16.37 35.01
CA VAL A 491 -13.33 16.97 35.91
C VAL A 491 -13.54 18.48 36.05
N SER A 492 -13.88 19.18 34.95
CA SER A 492 -14.19 20.62 34.99
C SER A 492 -15.44 20.92 35.83
N SER A 493 -16.46 20.07 35.73
CA SER A 493 -17.69 20.19 36.53
C SER A 493 -17.42 19.98 38.02
N LEU A 494 -16.61 18.98 38.38
CA LEU A 494 -16.21 18.72 39.76
C LEU A 494 -15.40 19.89 40.34
N PHE A 495 -14.51 20.50 39.55
CA PHE A 495 -13.79 21.70 39.98
C PHE A 495 -14.72 22.89 40.22
N ALA A 496 -15.73 23.09 39.37
CA ALA A 496 -16.73 24.15 39.56
C ALA A 496 -17.60 23.90 40.80
N ALA A 497 -17.96 22.64 41.08
CA ALA A 497 -18.72 22.24 42.26
C ALA A 497 -17.92 22.49 43.56
N VAL A 498 -16.64 22.11 43.60
CA VAL A 498 -15.74 22.38 44.74
C VAL A 498 -15.61 23.89 45.01
N GLN A 499 -15.61 24.72 43.97
CA GLN A 499 -15.46 26.17 44.10
C GLN A 499 -16.73 26.88 44.60
N THR A 500 -17.91 26.32 44.32
CA THR A 500 -19.21 26.92 44.67
C THR A 500 -19.78 26.40 45.99
N ALA A 501 -19.54 25.13 46.33
CA ALA A 501 -20.20 24.47 47.47
C ALA A 501 -19.35 24.41 48.76
N GLY A 502 -18.05 24.72 48.68
CA GLY A 502 -17.10 24.47 49.79
C GLY A 502 -16.75 22.98 49.92
N SER A 503 -15.63 22.68 50.60
CA SER A 503 -14.97 21.36 50.53
C SER A 503 -15.84 20.16 50.86
N ASP A 504 -16.82 20.33 51.75
CA ASP A 504 -17.54 19.22 52.38
C ASP A 504 -18.72 18.71 51.53
N ALA A 505 -19.31 19.57 50.69
CA ALA A 505 -20.41 19.18 49.80
C ALA A 505 -19.90 18.48 48.54
N ALA A 506 -18.82 18.99 47.93
CA ALA A 506 -18.18 18.36 46.77
C ALA A 506 -17.56 16.98 47.11
N LEU A 507 -17.21 16.79 48.39
CA LEU A 507 -16.75 15.53 48.97
C LEU A 507 -17.81 14.42 48.94
N ALA A 508 -19.06 14.79 49.20
CA ALA A 508 -20.19 13.86 49.21
C ALA A 508 -20.58 13.46 47.78
N GLU A 509 -20.51 14.38 46.83
CA GLU A 509 -20.83 14.15 45.41
C GLU A 509 -19.73 13.35 44.70
N ALA A 510 -18.45 13.63 44.97
CA ALA A 510 -17.34 12.83 44.43
C ALA A 510 -17.28 11.39 44.97
N ALA A 511 -17.84 11.14 46.16
CA ALA A 511 -17.95 9.79 46.70
C ALA A 511 -19.03 8.96 45.97
N ASP A 512 -20.09 9.60 45.48
CA ASP A 512 -21.20 8.96 44.75
C ASP A 512 -20.81 8.55 43.32
N VAL A 513 -19.85 9.26 42.70
CA VAL A 513 -19.31 8.96 41.36
C VAL A 513 -18.31 7.80 41.37
N VAL A 514 -17.70 7.51 42.53
CA VAL A 514 -16.67 6.46 42.68
C VAL A 514 -17.25 5.11 43.09
N THR A 515 -18.44 5.09 43.69
CA THR A 515 -19.23 3.87 43.98
C THR A 515 -20.06 3.45 42.78
#